data_AF-A0A7V4PCN8-F1
#
_entry.id   AF-A0A7V4PCN8-F1
#
_cell.length_a   1.000
_cell.length_b   1.000
_cell.length_c   1.000
_cell.angle_alpha   90.00
_cell.angle_beta   90.00
_cell.angle_gamma   90.00
#
_symmetry.space_group_name_H-M   'P 1'
#
loop_
_entity.id
_entity.type
_entity.pdbx_description
1 polymer ?
#
loop_
_entity_poly.entity_id
_entity_poly.type
_entity_poly.pdbx_seq_one_letter_code
_entity_poly.pdbx_strand_id
1 'polypeptide(L)'
;MPLGFADRGGIALVAVLLAASGAVAAEPPLDFSRDIRPILAEHCFQCHGPDAAARQADLRLDDAAQARRVLVPAGTEASELVRRILTTDPDARMPPAEAKKTLTEAQRHQLVRWVEQGAPYQAHWAFVPPVRPPLPAVRQTGWSRNPIDLFILARLEAVGLAPSAAAEPATLLRRATLDLTGLPPTPEEVAEFLADPSDAAYERQLDRLLASPNYGEHQAAAWLEASRYADTDGYQNDRYRYQHVWRDWVILAFNANKPFDEFVVEQLAGDLLPGATLMQQIATGFSRNHRINSEDGSIPAEWHVEYVVDRVDTLGTVFLGLTLSCARCHDHKYDPLSQRDYYRLFAYFNNVPEWGVGPNNGNSPPFVPVPASWPLLSPAENRFVTPEPVRLRAARTDMGNGLKRPQPGGPNTVMVLHELAEPRPTYVLRRGQYNAPDKSERLAPGVPAVLDPAGSPAPRNRLELAYWLVRPDHPLLARVTVNRLWQQLFGVGIVKTSENFGSQGEPPSHPELLDWLACELVARGWDLKALTRLILDSATYRQSSAASPAALAKDPENRWLSHAPRSRLPAFALRDQALAISGLLVDQQFGPPTKPYLPPRLWESISNNKYEQ
;
A
#
# COMPACT_ATOMS: atom_id res chain seq x y z
N MET A 1 7.50 104.25 -15.27
CA MET A 1 6.18 104.15 -14.60
C MET A 1 5.30 103.25 -15.44
N PRO A 2 4.51 102.32 -14.86
CA PRO A 2 4.90 101.21 -13.97
C PRO A 2 4.45 99.84 -14.57
N LEU A 3 5.11 98.71 -14.23
CA LEU A 3 4.65 97.62 -13.30
C LEU A 3 3.23 97.09 -13.60
N GLY A 4 2.91 95.80 -13.68
CA GLY A 4 3.57 94.57 -13.26
C GLY A 4 2.49 93.48 -13.04
N PHE A 5 2.97 92.27 -12.74
CA PHE A 5 2.30 91.12 -12.14
C PHE A 5 1.51 90.11 -13.00
N ALA A 6 2.13 88.93 -13.02
CA ALA A 6 1.60 87.62 -13.35
C ALA A 6 0.47 87.19 -12.42
N ASP A 7 -0.46 86.40 -12.95
CA ASP A 7 -1.27 85.50 -12.14
C ASP A 7 -1.23 84.09 -12.75
N ARG A 8 -0.89 83.12 -11.89
CA ARG A 8 -0.68 81.71 -12.25
C ARG A 8 -2.00 80.98 -12.10
N GLY A 9 -2.57 80.50 -13.21
CA GLY A 9 -3.71 79.58 -13.19
C GLY A 9 -3.33 78.25 -12.54
N GLY A 10 -3.86 77.99 -11.34
CA GLY A 10 -3.77 76.71 -10.66
C GLY A 10 -4.65 75.66 -11.33
N ILE A 11 -4.03 74.58 -11.82
CA ILE A 11 -4.72 73.35 -12.23
C ILE A 11 -5.08 72.58 -10.96
N ALA A 12 -6.36 72.51 -10.62
CA ALA A 12 -6.86 71.65 -9.56
C ALA A 12 -6.88 70.19 -10.04
N LEU A 13 -5.89 69.41 -9.61
CA LEU A 13 -5.84 67.97 -9.81
C LEU A 13 -6.80 67.31 -8.81
N VAL A 14 -8.01 66.95 -9.25
CA VAL A 14 -8.94 66.13 -8.47
C VAL A 14 -8.42 64.69 -8.50
N ALA A 15 -7.70 64.30 -7.45
CA ALA A 15 -7.33 62.91 -7.21
C ALA A 15 -8.56 62.13 -6.75
N VAL A 16 -9.16 61.36 -7.67
CA VAL A 16 -10.15 60.34 -7.33
C VAL A 16 -9.41 59.16 -6.69
N LEU A 17 -9.39 59.13 -5.36
CA LEU A 17 -9.00 57.95 -4.58
C LEU A 17 -10.07 56.88 -4.79
N LEU A 18 -9.86 55.99 -5.76
CA LEU A 18 -10.54 54.69 -5.79
C LEU A 18 -10.02 53.87 -4.61
N ALA A 19 -10.77 53.88 -3.51
CA ALA A 19 -10.63 52.90 -2.46
C ALA A 19 -11.02 51.53 -3.04
N ALA A 20 -10.02 50.77 -3.48
CA ALA A 20 -10.19 49.34 -3.74
C ALA A 20 -10.44 48.67 -2.39
N SER A 21 -11.73 48.50 -2.05
CA SER A 21 -12.15 47.57 -1.01
C SER A 21 -11.76 46.18 -1.48
N GLY A 22 -10.57 45.73 -1.10
CA GLY A 22 -10.19 44.33 -1.21
C GLY A 22 -11.16 43.52 -0.36
N ALA A 23 -12.16 42.93 -1.01
CA ALA A 23 -12.92 41.87 -0.39
C ALA A 23 -11.92 40.76 -0.06
N VAL A 24 -11.55 40.65 1.21
CA VAL A 24 -10.84 39.49 1.73
C VAL A 24 -11.78 38.32 1.47
N ALA A 25 -11.49 37.52 0.45
CA ALA A 25 -12.25 36.32 0.18
C ALA A 25 -12.28 35.49 1.45
N ALA A 26 -13.47 35.14 1.93
CA ALA A 26 -13.61 34.29 3.11
C ALA A 26 -12.82 33.00 2.88
N GLU A 27 -11.94 32.64 3.82
CA GLU A 27 -11.16 31.41 3.70
C GLU A 27 -12.10 30.20 3.53
N PRO A 28 -11.78 29.25 2.63
CA PRO A 28 -12.62 28.09 2.37
C PRO A 28 -12.82 27.26 3.65
N PRO A 29 -14.01 26.68 3.88
CA PRO A 29 -14.31 25.92 5.10
C PRO A 29 -13.30 24.79 5.33
N LEU A 30 -13.01 24.51 6.60
CA LEU A 30 -12.07 23.46 6.97
C LEU A 30 -12.73 22.09 6.80
N ASP A 31 -11.99 21.15 6.23
CA ASP A 31 -12.40 19.76 6.14
C ASP A 31 -11.84 19.00 7.34
N PHE A 32 -12.69 18.30 8.08
CA PHE A 32 -12.25 17.63 9.31
C PHE A 32 -11.26 16.52 9.01
N SER A 33 -11.52 15.69 7.99
CA SER A 33 -10.64 14.56 7.69
C SER A 33 -9.27 15.02 7.18
N ARG A 34 -9.22 16.10 6.39
CA ARG A 34 -7.99 16.62 5.78
C ARG A 34 -7.22 17.57 6.69
N ASP A 35 -7.90 18.51 7.33
CA ASP A 35 -7.24 19.66 7.97
C ASP A 35 -7.13 19.51 9.50
N ILE A 36 -8.06 18.79 10.14
CA ILE A 36 -8.18 18.75 11.62
C ILE A 36 -7.74 17.43 12.22
N ARG A 37 -8.22 16.31 11.66
CA ARG A 37 -7.92 14.99 12.17
C ARG A 37 -6.41 14.70 12.23
N PRO A 38 -5.56 15.08 11.25
CA PRO A 38 -4.12 14.86 11.37
C PRO A 38 -3.51 15.57 12.58
N ILE A 39 -3.99 16.79 12.90
CA ILE A 39 -3.55 17.55 14.08
C ILE A 39 -3.96 16.79 15.36
N LEU A 40 -5.21 16.34 15.45
CA LEU A 40 -5.70 15.60 16.62
C LEU A 40 -5.03 14.23 16.76
N ALA A 41 -4.77 13.53 15.66
CA ALA A 41 -4.12 12.22 15.67
C ALA A 41 -2.68 12.34 16.15
N GLU A 42 -1.93 13.31 15.64
CA GLU A 42 -0.56 13.58 16.06
C GLU A 42 -0.51 14.03 17.52
N HIS A 43 -1.32 15.01 17.91
CA HIS A 43 -1.12 15.70 19.18
C HIS A 43 -2.02 15.23 20.33
N CYS A 44 -3.10 14.49 20.06
CA CYS A 44 -4.14 14.22 21.06
C CYS A 44 -4.54 12.73 21.20
N PHE A 45 -4.64 11.97 20.12
CA PHE A 45 -5.21 10.60 20.15
C PHE A 45 -4.39 9.61 21.00
N GLN A 46 -3.12 9.87 21.23
CA GLN A 46 -2.32 9.05 22.14
C GLN A 46 -2.92 8.93 23.56
N CYS A 47 -3.53 10.01 24.07
CA CYS A 47 -4.15 10.04 25.41
C CYS A 47 -5.68 10.14 25.35
N HIS A 48 -6.23 10.62 24.23
CA HIS A 48 -7.67 10.83 24.05
C HIS A 48 -8.20 10.14 22.79
N GLY A 49 -7.70 8.93 22.50
CA GLY A 49 -8.06 8.14 21.33
C GLY A 49 -8.67 6.77 21.69
N PRO A 50 -8.66 5.83 20.73
CA PRO A 50 -9.36 4.56 20.86
C PRO A 50 -8.81 3.64 21.97
N ASP A 51 -7.50 3.61 22.22
CA ASP A 51 -6.90 2.73 23.23
C ASP A 51 -7.33 3.07 24.67
N ALA A 52 -8.16 2.21 25.27
CA ALA A 52 -8.68 2.40 26.62
C ALA A 52 -7.61 2.36 27.71
N ALA A 53 -6.51 1.62 27.51
CA ALA A 53 -5.46 1.49 28.52
C ALA A 53 -4.60 2.76 28.66
N ALA A 54 -4.48 3.53 27.58
CA ALA A 54 -3.78 4.82 27.55
C ALA A 54 -4.70 6.03 27.78
N ARG A 55 -6.03 5.81 27.81
CA ARG A 55 -7.02 6.88 27.78
C ARG A 55 -7.07 7.68 29.08
N GLN A 56 -6.93 8.99 28.96
CA GLN A 56 -7.08 9.94 30.04
C GLN A 56 -8.47 10.59 30.02
N ALA A 57 -8.99 10.90 31.21
CA ALA A 57 -10.30 11.55 31.44
C ALA A 57 -11.51 10.83 30.82
N ASP A 58 -11.35 9.55 30.43
CA ASP A 58 -12.34 8.79 29.64
C ASP A 58 -12.91 9.59 28.46
N LEU A 59 -12.04 10.32 27.78
CA LEU A 59 -12.37 11.19 26.65
C LEU A 59 -11.81 10.59 25.36
N ARG A 60 -12.65 10.61 24.31
CA ARG A 60 -12.28 10.25 22.95
C ARG A 60 -12.52 11.43 22.02
N LEU A 61 -11.44 11.94 21.43
CA LEU A 61 -11.47 13.01 20.42
C LEU A 61 -11.58 12.45 18.99
N ASP A 62 -11.33 11.15 18.82
CA ASP A 62 -11.52 10.40 17.58
C ASP A 62 -12.99 10.01 17.32
N ASP A 63 -13.83 10.07 18.36
CA ASP A 63 -15.26 9.83 18.31
C ASP A 63 -16.05 11.13 18.48
N ALA A 64 -16.92 11.44 17.52
CA ALA A 64 -17.65 12.71 17.49
C ALA A 64 -18.61 12.88 18.69
N ALA A 65 -19.26 11.80 19.15
CA ALA A 65 -20.23 11.87 20.24
C ALA A 65 -19.52 12.14 21.58
N GLN A 66 -18.40 11.47 21.82
CA GLN A 66 -17.56 11.69 23.00
C GLN A 66 -16.87 13.05 22.98
N ALA A 67 -16.37 13.50 21.82
CA ALA A 67 -15.66 14.77 21.71
C ALA A 67 -16.55 15.99 22.03
N ARG A 68 -17.86 15.90 21.78
CA ARG A 68 -18.85 16.94 22.15
C ARG A 68 -18.93 17.20 23.66
N ARG A 69 -18.36 16.35 24.51
CA ARG A 69 -18.24 16.60 25.96
C ARG A 69 -17.29 17.75 26.29
N VAL A 70 -16.34 18.05 25.40
CA VAL A 70 -15.32 19.10 25.58
C VAL A 70 -15.29 20.12 24.44
N LEU A 71 -16.17 19.95 23.46
CA LEU A 71 -16.34 20.79 22.28
C LEU A 71 -17.77 21.33 22.24
N VAL A 72 -17.90 22.64 22.38
CA VAL A 72 -19.17 23.35 22.22
C VAL A 72 -19.17 23.99 20.82
N PRO A 73 -19.95 23.46 19.86
CA PRO A 73 -20.03 24.01 18.51
C PRO A 73 -20.32 25.52 18.52
N ALA A 74 -19.56 26.28 17.73
CA ALA A 74 -19.64 27.75 17.63
C ALA A 74 -19.36 28.54 18.92
N GLY A 75 -18.99 27.86 20.03
CA GLY A 75 -18.64 28.48 21.30
C GLY A 75 -17.19 28.21 21.68
N THR A 76 -16.26 29.00 21.14
CA THR A 76 -14.80 28.84 21.40
C THR A 76 -14.45 29.03 22.87
N GLU A 77 -14.99 30.05 23.54
CA GLU A 77 -14.74 30.31 24.96
C GLU A 77 -15.35 29.23 25.88
N ALA A 78 -16.42 28.58 25.43
CA ALA A 78 -17.10 27.50 26.16
C ALA A 78 -16.47 26.11 25.87
N SER A 79 -15.61 26.00 24.86
CA SER A 79 -14.97 24.75 24.47
C SER A 79 -13.71 24.51 25.30
N GLU A 80 -13.76 23.51 26.17
CA GLU A 80 -12.62 23.11 27.00
C GLU A 80 -11.39 22.77 26.14
N LEU A 81 -11.58 22.14 24.97
CA LEU A 81 -10.46 21.90 24.03
C LEU A 81 -9.75 23.19 23.64
N VAL A 82 -10.50 24.24 23.27
CA VAL A 82 -9.94 25.55 22.87
C VAL A 82 -9.20 26.19 24.04
N ARG A 83 -9.78 26.17 25.23
CA ARG A 83 -9.13 26.69 26.45
C ARG A 83 -7.80 25.99 26.73
N ARG A 84 -7.75 24.66 26.56
CA ARG A 84 -6.57 23.82 26.81
C ARG A 84 -5.45 24.04 25.81
N ILE A 85 -5.76 24.30 24.53
CA ILE A 85 -4.73 24.56 23.51
C ILE A 85 -4.21 26.00 23.52
N LEU A 86 -4.96 26.95 24.08
CA LEU A 86 -4.58 28.37 24.14
C LEU A 86 -3.93 28.79 25.47
N THR A 87 -4.15 28.03 26.55
CA THR A 87 -3.56 28.36 27.86
C THR A 87 -2.04 28.19 27.89
N THR A 88 -1.37 29.04 28.65
CA THR A 88 0.08 28.97 28.93
C THR A 88 0.39 28.25 30.25
N ASP A 89 -0.64 27.95 31.06
CA ASP A 89 -0.51 27.23 32.31
C ASP A 89 0.02 25.80 32.06
N PRO A 90 1.22 25.44 32.58
CA PRO A 90 1.83 24.13 32.38
C PRO A 90 0.96 22.95 32.81
N ASP A 91 0.14 23.11 33.85
CA ASP A 91 -0.70 22.03 34.41
C ASP A 91 -2.03 21.87 33.66
N ALA A 92 -2.44 22.91 32.92
CA ALA A 92 -3.67 22.89 32.16
C ALA A 92 -3.45 22.69 30.66
N ARG A 93 -2.31 23.10 30.10
CA ARG A 93 -2.08 23.12 28.66
C ARG A 93 -2.10 21.73 28.04
N MET A 94 -2.63 21.66 26.82
CA MET A 94 -2.61 20.45 25.99
C MET A 94 -1.95 20.75 24.64
N PRO A 95 -1.07 19.87 24.12
CA PRO A 95 -0.57 18.65 24.77
C PRO A 95 0.33 18.95 25.99
N PRO A 96 0.38 18.06 26.98
CA PRO A 96 1.18 18.27 28.17
C PRO A 96 2.68 18.11 27.85
N ALA A 97 3.55 18.70 28.68
CA ALA A 97 4.98 18.79 28.37
C ALA A 97 5.66 17.41 28.24
N GLU A 98 5.25 16.45 29.06
CA GLU A 98 5.72 15.06 29.05
C GLU A 98 5.36 14.30 27.77
N ALA A 99 4.32 14.72 27.04
CA ALA A 99 3.96 14.13 25.75
C ALA A 99 4.99 14.48 24.66
N LYS A 100 5.88 15.46 24.90
CA LYS A 100 6.91 15.94 23.95
C LYS A 100 6.33 16.31 22.57
N LYS A 101 5.10 16.79 22.56
CA LYS A 101 4.33 17.20 21.37
C LYS A 101 3.88 18.64 21.56
N THR A 102 4.04 19.46 20.54
CA THR A 102 3.65 20.87 20.58
C THR A 102 2.83 21.23 19.36
N LEU A 103 1.76 21.98 19.56
CA LEU A 103 1.01 22.58 18.46
C LEU A 103 1.76 23.82 17.96
N THR A 104 1.81 23.99 16.64
CA THR A 104 2.20 25.25 16.02
C THR A 104 1.08 26.28 16.16
N GLU A 105 1.39 27.55 15.95
CA GLU A 105 0.39 28.62 15.95
C GLU A 105 -0.68 28.41 14.86
N ALA A 106 -0.25 27.99 13.66
CA ALA A 106 -1.15 27.66 12.56
C ALA A 106 -2.11 26.51 12.92
N GLN A 107 -1.61 25.44 13.54
CA GLN A 107 -2.44 24.32 13.98
C GLN A 107 -3.44 24.74 15.07
N ARG A 108 -3.03 25.57 16.04
CA ARG A 108 -3.96 26.13 17.03
C ARG A 108 -5.06 26.94 16.36
N HIS A 109 -4.69 27.82 15.43
CA HIS A 109 -5.65 28.63 14.68
C HIS A 109 -6.63 27.76 13.88
N GLN A 110 -6.16 26.70 13.21
CA GLN A 110 -7.03 25.75 12.50
C GLN A 110 -8.03 25.06 13.43
N LEU A 111 -7.59 24.59 14.60
CA LEU A 111 -8.46 23.96 15.59
C LEU A 111 -9.54 24.94 16.11
N VAL A 112 -9.15 26.18 16.43
CA VAL A 112 -10.09 27.23 16.88
C VAL A 112 -11.12 27.52 15.79
N ARG A 113 -10.66 27.79 14.57
CA ARG A 113 -11.53 28.09 13.42
C ARG A 113 -12.49 26.94 13.11
N TRP A 114 -12.06 25.68 13.25
CA TRP A 114 -12.93 24.53 13.09
C TRP A 114 -14.04 24.48 14.16
N VAL A 115 -13.73 24.83 15.42
CA VAL A 115 -14.75 24.93 16.48
C VAL A 115 -15.73 26.07 16.20
N GLU A 116 -15.26 27.21 15.71
CA GLU A 116 -16.12 28.34 15.28
C GLU A 116 -17.07 27.93 14.16
N GLN A 117 -16.62 27.07 13.23
CA GLN A 117 -17.44 26.49 12.16
C GLN A 117 -18.43 25.41 12.64
N GLY A 118 -18.56 25.21 13.95
CA GLY A 118 -19.48 24.24 14.55
C GLY A 118 -18.87 22.85 14.77
N ALA A 119 -17.55 22.71 14.65
CA ALA A 119 -16.81 21.47 14.80
C ALA A 119 -17.43 20.28 14.01
N PRO A 120 -17.69 20.40 12.70
CA PRO A 120 -18.22 19.29 11.92
C PRO A 120 -17.22 18.13 11.95
N TYR A 121 -17.69 16.95 12.37
CA TYR A 121 -16.91 15.70 12.34
C TYR A 121 -17.20 14.94 11.05
N GLN A 122 -16.16 14.30 10.51
CA GLN A 122 -16.25 13.41 9.36
C GLN A 122 -15.51 12.10 9.64
N ALA A 123 -15.96 11.02 9.03
CA ALA A 123 -15.20 9.77 8.99
C ALA A 123 -13.87 9.99 8.27
N HIS A 124 -12.86 9.19 8.61
CA HIS A 124 -11.57 9.25 7.91
C HIS A 124 -11.78 8.80 6.45
N TRP A 125 -11.24 9.54 5.48
CA TRP A 125 -11.40 9.25 4.05
C TRP A 125 -11.11 7.79 3.67
N ALA A 126 -10.09 7.18 4.30
CA ALA A 126 -9.68 5.79 4.07
C ALA A 126 -10.74 4.75 4.49
N PHE A 127 -11.71 5.10 5.34
CA PHE A 127 -12.76 4.21 5.82
C PHE A 127 -14.12 4.49 5.20
N VAL A 128 -14.18 5.39 4.21
CA VAL A 128 -15.39 5.70 3.44
C VAL A 128 -15.20 5.20 2.01
N PRO A 129 -16.17 4.48 1.42
CA PRO A 129 -16.07 4.04 0.03
C PRO A 129 -15.73 5.21 -0.92
N PRO A 130 -14.81 5.04 -1.88
CA PRO A 130 -14.49 6.09 -2.85
C PRO A 130 -15.72 6.40 -3.71
N VAL A 131 -15.91 7.68 -3.98
CA VAL A 131 -16.94 8.16 -4.91
C VAL A 131 -16.23 8.86 -6.05
N ARG A 132 -16.64 8.59 -7.29
CA ARG A 132 -16.02 9.20 -8.47
C ARG A 132 -16.26 10.72 -8.44
N PRO A 133 -15.22 11.55 -8.27
CA PRO A 133 -15.40 13.00 -8.24
C PRO A 133 -15.65 13.56 -9.65
N PRO A 134 -16.27 14.75 -9.76
CA PRO A 134 -16.34 15.48 -11.02
C PRO A 134 -14.93 15.88 -11.48
N LEU A 135 -14.76 16.07 -12.79
CA LEU A 135 -13.50 16.57 -13.33
C LEU A 135 -13.33 18.05 -12.97
N PRO A 136 -12.14 18.47 -12.47
CA PRO A 136 -11.93 19.85 -12.07
C PRO A 136 -11.83 20.77 -13.29
N ALA A 137 -12.30 22.00 -13.12
CA ALA A 137 -12.12 23.05 -14.12
C ALA A 137 -10.69 23.60 -14.05
N VAL A 138 -10.03 23.72 -15.20
CA VAL A 138 -8.64 24.20 -15.33
C VAL A 138 -8.55 25.31 -16.37
N ARG A 139 -7.57 26.20 -16.24
CA ARG A 139 -7.34 27.30 -17.18
C ARG A 139 -6.56 26.83 -18.41
N GLN A 140 -5.55 25.98 -18.24
CA GLN A 140 -4.66 25.53 -19.32
C GLN A 140 -5.13 24.21 -19.96
N THR A 141 -6.33 24.19 -20.55
CA THR A 141 -6.94 22.96 -21.09
C THR A 141 -6.12 22.28 -22.20
N GLY A 142 -5.27 23.01 -22.93
CA GLY A 142 -4.46 22.49 -24.04
C GLY A 142 -3.28 21.59 -23.62
N TRP A 143 -2.93 21.54 -22.33
CA TRP A 143 -1.88 20.64 -21.82
C TRP A 143 -2.42 19.24 -21.53
N SER A 144 -3.67 19.14 -21.10
CA SER A 144 -4.28 17.90 -20.65
C SER A 144 -4.57 16.94 -21.80
N ARG A 145 -4.18 15.67 -21.64
CA ARG A 145 -4.46 14.59 -22.59
C ARG A 145 -5.61 13.71 -22.13
N ASN A 146 -5.71 13.51 -20.82
CA ASN A 146 -6.78 12.71 -20.23
C ASN A 146 -7.17 13.26 -18.83
N PRO A 147 -8.19 12.69 -18.16
CA PRO A 147 -8.68 13.19 -16.87
C PRO A 147 -7.64 13.32 -15.75
N ILE A 148 -6.59 12.49 -15.73
CA ILE A 148 -5.52 12.56 -14.70
C ILE A 148 -4.89 13.96 -14.71
N ASP A 149 -4.62 14.47 -15.91
CA ASP A 149 -3.96 15.76 -16.11
C ASP A 149 -4.80 16.92 -15.57
N LEU A 150 -6.14 16.80 -15.56
CA LEU A 150 -7.01 17.84 -15.03
C LEU A 150 -6.83 17.98 -13.51
N PHE A 151 -6.74 16.87 -12.77
CA PHE A 151 -6.50 16.90 -11.33
C PHE A 151 -5.13 17.46 -10.97
N ILE A 152 -4.10 17.05 -11.71
CA ILE A 152 -2.74 17.56 -11.51
C ILE A 152 -2.67 19.06 -11.85
N LEU A 153 -3.20 19.46 -12.99
CA LEU A 153 -3.17 20.84 -13.43
C LEU A 153 -3.97 21.75 -12.50
N ALA A 154 -5.14 21.32 -12.01
CA ALA A 154 -5.91 22.05 -11.01
C ALA A 154 -5.07 22.32 -9.74
N ARG A 155 -4.30 21.34 -9.28
CA ARG A 155 -3.41 21.51 -8.13
C ARG A 155 -2.28 22.50 -8.44
N LEU A 156 -1.59 22.34 -9.57
CA LEU A 156 -0.49 23.22 -9.99
C LEU A 156 -0.98 24.68 -10.16
N GLU A 157 -2.13 24.87 -10.77
CA GLU A 157 -2.74 26.18 -10.96
C GLU A 157 -3.10 26.87 -9.63
N ALA A 158 -3.63 26.11 -8.66
CA ALA A 158 -3.99 26.63 -7.34
C ALA A 158 -2.78 27.14 -6.55
N VAL A 159 -1.61 26.53 -6.76
CA VAL A 159 -0.35 26.91 -6.08
C VAL A 159 0.53 27.83 -6.93
N GLY A 160 0.06 28.26 -8.09
CA GLY A 160 0.79 29.12 -9.01
C GLY A 160 2.07 28.48 -9.54
N LEU A 161 2.00 27.20 -9.92
CA LEU A 161 3.00 26.48 -10.68
C LEU A 161 2.43 26.12 -12.07
N ALA A 162 3.34 25.82 -13.00
CA ALA A 162 3.00 25.29 -14.31
C ALA A 162 3.68 23.92 -14.48
N PRO A 163 3.09 23.02 -15.27
CA PRO A 163 3.73 21.77 -15.63
C PRO A 163 4.98 22.02 -16.49
N SER A 164 5.91 21.08 -16.46
CA SER A 164 7.07 21.08 -17.35
C SER A 164 6.69 20.68 -18.77
N ALA A 165 7.53 21.07 -19.72
CA ALA A 165 7.40 20.62 -21.11
C ALA A 165 7.42 19.09 -21.20
N ALA A 166 6.88 18.53 -22.30
CA ALA A 166 6.99 17.11 -22.57
C ALA A 166 8.47 16.67 -22.63
N ALA A 167 8.74 15.43 -22.24
CA ALA A 167 10.06 14.83 -22.36
C ALA A 167 10.43 14.63 -23.83
N GLU A 168 11.73 14.68 -24.11
CA GLU A 168 12.26 14.29 -25.43
C GLU A 168 11.81 12.86 -25.78
N PRO A 169 11.46 12.57 -27.04
CA PRO A 169 10.90 11.26 -27.42
C PRO A 169 11.75 10.07 -26.97
N ALA A 170 13.08 10.11 -27.14
CA ALA A 170 13.97 9.04 -26.68
C ALA A 170 13.93 8.83 -25.16
N THR A 171 13.79 9.92 -24.39
CA THR A 171 13.66 9.85 -22.93
C THR A 171 12.31 9.25 -22.53
N LEU A 172 11.25 9.65 -23.22
CA LEU A 172 9.92 9.13 -22.97
C LEU A 172 9.82 7.62 -23.25
N LEU A 173 10.36 7.17 -24.39
CA LEU A 173 10.42 5.75 -24.73
C LEU A 173 11.24 4.98 -23.69
N ARG A 174 12.46 5.45 -23.37
CA ARG A 174 13.31 4.80 -22.37
C ARG A 174 12.60 4.66 -21.02
N ARG A 175 11.90 5.70 -20.57
CA ARG A 175 11.13 5.68 -19.32
C ARG A 175 10.03 4.62 -19.38
N ALA A 176 9.20 4.64 -20.42
CA ALA A 176 8.12 3.67 -20.58
C ALA A 176 8.62 2.22 -20.67
N THR A 177 9.72 1.97 -21.38
CA THR A 177 10.31 0.62 -21.46
C THR A 177 10.82 0.16 -20.09
N LEU A 178 11.54 1.01 -19.36
CA LEU A 178 12.05 0.66 -18.04
C LEU A 178 10.92 0.41 -17.04
N ASP A 179 9.88 1.26 -17.03
CA ASP A 179 8.76 1.14 -16.08
C ASP A 179 7.83 -0.03 -16.39
N LEU A 180 7.77 -0.49 -17.65
CA LEU A 180 6.92 -1.61 -18.06
C LEU A 180 7.67 -2.94 -18.09
N THR A 181 8.96 -2.98 -18.41
CA THR A 181 9.68 -4.24 -18.63
C THR A 181 10.98 -4.35 -17.83
N GLY A 182 11.38 -3.33 -17.08
CA GLY A 182 12.65 -3.32 -16.32
C GLY A 182 13.92 -3.27 -17.16
N LEU A 183 13.80 -3.25 -18.49
CA LEU A 183 14.90 -3.32 -19.46
C LEU A 183 14.94 -2.05 -20.33
N PRO A 184 16.11 -1.66 -20.87
CA PRO A 184 16.20 -0.52 -21.77
C PRO A 184 15.65 -0.88 -23.16
N PRO A 185 15.14 0.10 -23.95
CA PRO A 185 14.78 -0.16 -25.34
C PRO A 185 16.03 -0.47 -26.16
N THR A 186 15.88 -1.26 -27.23
CA THR A 186 17.01 -1.52 -28.14
C THR A 186 17.34 -0.29 -28.99
N PRO A 187 18.56 -0.17 -29.53
CA PRO A 187 18.91 0.92 -30.45
C PRO A 187 17.96 1.01 -31.66
N GLU A 188 17.50 -0.13 -32.18
CA GLU A 188 16.57 -0.22 -33.31
C GLU A 188 15.18 0.31 -32.92
N GLU A 189 14.66 -0.08 -31.76
CA GLU A 189 13.37 0.42 -31.24
C GLU A 189 13.40 1.94 -31.02
N VAL A 190 14.52 2.47 -30.52
CA VAL A 190 14.72 3.92 -30.38
C VAL A 190 14.73 4.59 -31.76
N ALA A 191 15.48 4.07 -32.72
CA ALA A 191 15.56 4.65 -34.07
C ALA A 191 14.20 4.65 -34.77
N GLU A 192 13.42 3.57 -34.65
CA GLU A 192 12.07 3.45 -35.21
C GLU A 192 11.13 4.50 -34.61
N PHE A 193 11.10 4.64 -33.28
CA PHE A 193 10.24 5.62 -32.61
C PHE A 193 10.66 7.07 -32.93
N LEU A 194 11.95 7.35 -33.05
CA LEU A 194 12.44 8.68 -33.41
C LEU A 194 12.12 9.06 -34.87
N ALA A 195 11.89 8.10 -35.75
CA ALA A 195 11.46 8.36 -37.12
C ALA A 195 9.99 8.83 -37.22
N ASP A 196 9.15 8.43 -36.27
CA ASP A 196 7.75 8.87 -36.13
C ASP A 196 7.40 9.04 -34.63
N PRO A 197 7.76 10.16 -33.99
CA PRO A 197 7.49 10.40 -32.57
C PRO A 197 6.05 10.90 -32.32
N SER A 198 5.09 10.47 -33.15
CA SER A 198 3.68 10.83 -32.98
C SER A 198 3.05 10.15 -31.77
N ASP A 199 1.94 10.71 -31.29
CA ASP A 199 1.18 10.10 -30.19
C ASP A 199 0.71 8.68 -30.53
N ALA A 200 0.27 8.46 -31.77
CA ALA A 200 -0.10 7.14 -32.25
C ALA A 200 1.08 6.15 -32.23
N ALA A 201 2.30 6.61 -32.50
CA ALA A 201 3.49 5.76 -32.40
C ALA A 201 3.83 5.44 -30.95
N TYR A 202 3.69 6.41 -30.04
CA TYR A 202 3.90 6.17 -28.62
C TYR A 202 2.91 5.14 -28.07
N GLU A 203 1.64 5.26 -28.44
CA GLU A 203 0.60 4.29 -28.10
C GLU A 203 0.92 2.87 -28.59
N ARG A 204 1.41 2.70 -29.83
CA ARG A 204 1.88 1.41 -30.34
C ARG A 204 3.04 0.84 -29.52
N GLN A 205 3.95 1.70 -29.05
CA GLN A 205 5.04 1.27 -28.17
C GLN A 205 4.49 0.79 -26.82
N LEU A 206 3.53 1.50 -26.22
CA LEU A 206 2.88 1.06 -24.97
C LEU A 206 2.21 -0.31 -25.13
N ASP A 207 1.45 -0.50 -26.22
CA ASP A 207 0.76 -1.77 -26.48
C ASP A 207 1.77 -2.92 -26.66
N ARG A 208 2.87 -2.68 -27.39
CA ARG A 208 3.98 -3.63 -27.54
C ARG A 208 4.63 -3.99 -26.20
N LEU A 209 4.91 -3.00 -25.35
CA LEU A 209 5.55 -3.20 -24.05
C LEU A 209 4.65 -3.93 -23.07
N LEU A 210 3.36 -3.59 -23.02
CA LEU A 210 2.36 -4.27 -22.18
C LEU A 210 2.10 -5.72 -22.64
N ALA A 211 2.33 -6.03 -23.91
CA ALA A 211 2.26 -7.40 -24.45
C ALA A 211 3.55 -8.21 -24.23
N SER A 212 4.64 -7.58 -23.81
CA SER A 212 5.93 -8.24 -23.61
C SER A 212 5.87 -9.26 -22.47
N PRO A 213 6.50 -10.45 -22.61
CA PRO A 213 6.62 -11.39 -21.49
C PRO A 213 7.39 -10.83 -20.29
N ASN A 214 8.28 -9.84 -20.52
CA ASN A 214 9.06 -9.16 -19.48
C ASN A 214 8.18 -8.23 -18.62
N TYR A 215 6.98 -7.86 -19.10
CA TYR A 215 6.03 -7.09 -18.30
C TYR A 215 5.66 -7.82 -17.01
N GLY A 216 5.27 -9.08 -17.11
CA GLY A 216 4.87 -9.88 -15.95
C GLY A 216 6.00 -10.10 -14.95
N GLU A 217 7.25 -10.25 -15.41
CA GLU A 217 8.42 -10.37 -14.54
C GLU A 217 8.71 -9.08 -13.79
N HIS A 218 8.70 -7.95 -14.52
CA HIS A 218 8.92 -6.65 -13.91
C HIS A 218 7.81 -6.30 -12.91
N GLN A 219 6.54 -6.53 -13.30
CA GLN A 219 5.39 -6.26 -12.46
C GLN A 219 5.33 -7.17 -11.23
N ALA A 220 5.78 -8.42 -11.36
CA ALA A 220 5.85 -9.36 -10.25
C ALA A 220 6.83 -8.89 -9.17
N ALA A 221 7.95 -8.25 -9.50
CA ALA A 221 9.00 -7.92 -8.53
C ALA A 221 8.48 -7.19 -7.27
N ALA A 222 7.69 -6.13 -7.45
CA ALA A 222 7.09 -5.41 -6.33
C ALA A 222 6.06 -6.25 -5.56
N TRP A 223 5.33 -7.11 -6.26
CA TRP A 223 4.37 -8.02 -5.64
C TRP A 223 5.05 -9.12 -4.80
N LEU A 224 6.19 -9.65 -5.27
CA LEU A 224 7.00 -10.63 -4.55
C LEU A 224 7.51 -10.05 -3.23
N GLU A 225 8.00 -8.81 -3.25
CA GLU A 225 8.42 -8.08 -2.05
C GLU A 225 7.25 -7.90 -1.07
N ALA A 226 6.11 -7.37 -1.54
CA ALA A 226 4.91 -7.20 -0.73
C ALA A 226 4.40 -8.54 -0.14
N SER A 227 4.60 -9.64 -0.86
CA SER A 227 4.20 -10.99 -0.43
C SER A 227 5.20 -11.66 0.49
N ARG A 228 6.34 -11.03 0.80
CA ARG A 228 7.48 -11.56 1.58
C ARG A 228 8.09 -12.81 0.95
N TYR A 229 8.09 -12.88 -0.38
CA TYR A 229 8.63 -14.01 -1.11
C TYR A 229 10.12 -14.20 -0.85
N ALA A 230 10.51 -15.46 -0.62
CA ALA A 230 11.88 -15.90 -0.64
C ALA A 230 11.92 -17.34 -1.18
N ASP A 231 13.01 -17.69 -1.87
CA ASP A 231 13.28 -19.07 -2.30
C ASP A 231 13.71 -19.98 -1.14
N THR A 232 13.78 -19.44 0.07
CA THR A 232 14.28 -20.10 1.28
C THR A 232 13.39 -19.83 2.49
N ASP A 233 13.73 -20.43 3.63
CA ASP A 233 12.98 -20.30 4.88
C ASP A 233 12.93 -18.89 5.48
N GLY A 234 13.87 -18.02 5.09
CA GLY A 234 13.92 -16.61 5.48
C GLY A 234 14.15 -16.40 6.98
N TYR A 235 14.70 -17.39 7.66
CA TYR A 235 14.90 -17.39 9.11
C TYR A 235 16.16 -18.17 9.52
N GLN A 236 16.30 -18.66 10.77
CA GLN A 236 17.62 -19.09 11.27
C GLN A 236 18.26 -20.22 10.44
N ASN A 237 17.48 -21.25 10.11
CA ASN A 237 17.91 -22.33 9.22
C ASN A 237 17.34 -22.03 7.82
N ASP A 238 18.08 -21.24 7.04
CA ASP A 238 17.63 -20.75 5.74
C ASP A 238 17.66 -21.83 4.64
N ARG A 239 16.74 -22.80 4.72
CA ARG A 239 16.63 -23.94 3.80
C ARG A 239 15.87 -23.57 2.54
N TYR A 240 16.21 -24.19 1.41
CA TYR A 240 15.49 -23.99 0.15
C TYR A 240 14.05 -24.49 0.21
N ARG A 241 13.19 -23.71 -0.45
CA ARG A 241 11.78 -24.01 -0.70
C ARG A 241 11.55 -24.14 -2.20
N TYR A 242 10.63 -25.01 -2.59
CA TYR A 242 10.18 -25.10 -3.98
C TYR A 242 9.05 -24.10 -4.25
N GLN A 243 9.26 -22.84 -3.84
CA GLN A 243 8.23 -21.79 -3.84
C GLN A 243 8.22 -20.95 -5.14
N HIS A 244 9.24 -21.08 -5.99
CA HIS A 244 9.30 -20.40 -7.30
C HIS A 244 8.11 -20.71 -8.21
N VAL A 245 7.43 -21.83 -8.02
CA VAL A 245 6.18 -22.17 -8.71
C VAL A 245 5.08 -21.13 -8.44
N TRP A 246 4.98 -20.61 -7.21
CA TRP A 246 4.05 -19.51 -6.91
C TRP A 246 4.50 -18.19 -7.57
N ARG A 247 5.80 -17.90 -7.59
CA ARG A 247 6.35 -16.74 -8.32
C ARG A 247 6.01 -16.81 -9.81
N ASP A 248 6.18 -17.99 -10.42
CA ASP A 248 5.85 -18.24 -11.82
C ASP A 248 4.35 -18.01 -12.07
N TRP A 249 3.48 -18.45 -11.15
CA TRP A 249 2.04 -18.17 -11.21
C TRP A 249 1.74 -16.66 -11.20
N VAL A 250 2.42 -15.87 -10.35
CA VAL A 250 2.27 -14.41 -10.30
C VAL A 250 2.65 -13.77 -11.64
N ILE A 251 3.78 -14.17 -12.23
CA ILE A 251 4.26 -13.69 -13.53
C ILE A 251 3.23 -14.00 -14.62
N LEU A 252 2.71 -15.22 -14.65
CA LEU A 252 1.67 -15.64 -15.60
C LEU A 252 0.38 -14.83 -15.44
N ALA A 253 -0.06 -14.58 -14.20
CA ALA A 253 -1.26 -13.81 -13.93
C ALA A 253 -1.16 -12.37 -14.44
N PHE A 254 -0.02 -11.71 -14.22
CA PHE A 254 0.21 -10.35 -14.75
C PHE A 254 0.33 -10.34 -16.28
N ASN A 255 1.05 -11.31 -16.86
CA ASN A 255 1.18 -11.39 -18.32
C ASN A 255 -0.18 -11.64 -19.00
N ALA A 256 -1.03 -12.49 -18.42
CA ALA A 256 -2.38 -12.76 -18.89
C ALA A 256 -3.37 -11.60 -18.64
N ASN A 257 -2.95 -10.53 -17.94
CA ASN A 257 -3.82 -9.44 -17.50
C ASN A 257 -5.03 -9.95 -16.71
N LYS A 258 -4.81 -10.91 -15.79
CA LYS A 258 -5.88 -11.41 -14.91
C LYS A 258 -6.53 -10.22 -14.18
N PRO A 259 -7.88 -10.11 -14.17
CA PRO A 259 -8.57 -9.10 -13.37
C PRO A 259 -8.06 -9.11 -11.94
N PHE A 260 -7.70 -7.94 -11.40
CA PHE A 260 -7.01 -7.87 -10.12
C PHE A 260 -7.85 -8.38 -8.95
N ASP A 261 -9.18 -8.26 -9.01
CA ASP A 261 -10.08 -8.88 -8.05
C ASP A 261 -9.99 -10.41 -8.07
N GLU A 262 -9.99 -11.05 -9.23
CA GLU A 262 -9.75 -12.49 -9.35
C GLU A 262 -8.35 -12.89 -8.82
N PHE A 263 -7.32 -12.08 -9.13
CA PHE A 263 -5.96 -12.29 -8.63
C PHE A 263 -5.89 -12.22 -7.09
N VAL A 264 -6.62 -11.30 -6.46
CA VAL A 264 -6.74 -11.20 -5.01
C VAL A 264 -7.49 -12.42 -4.44
N VAL A 265 -8.62 -12.79 -5.04
CA VAL A 265 -9.44 -13.92 -4.59
C VAL A 265 -8.67 -15.24 -4.65
N GLU A 266 -7.98 -15.51 -5.76
CA GLU A 266 -7.20 -16.75 -5.92
C GLU A 266 -6.05 -16.82 -4.91
N GLN A 267 -5.39 -15.71 -4.59
CA GLN A 267 -4.30 -15.70 -3.61
C GLN A 267 -4.74 -15.87 -2.15
N LEU A 268 -5.94 -15.40 -1.80
CA LEU A 268 -6.46 -15.53 -0.43
C LEU A 268 -7.24 -16.83 -0.22
N ALA A 269 -7.90 -17.34 -1.26
CA ALA A 269 -8.89 -18.41 -1.15
C ALA A 269 -9.05 -19.26 -2.41
N GLY A 270 -8.08 -19.31 -3.31
CA GLY A 270 -8.17 -20.10 -4.55
C GLY A 270 -8.40 -21.59 -4.32
N ASP A 271 -7.95 -22.14 -3.19
CA ASP A 271 -8.21 -23.52 -2.78
C ASP A 271 -9.67 -23.80 -2.35
N LEU A 272 -10.44 -22.74 -2.08
CA LEU A 272 -11.85 -22.83 -1.67
C LEU A 272 -12.83 -22.52 -2.82
N LEU A 273 -12.33 -22.14 -3.99
CA LEU A 273 -13.19 -21.86 -5.14
C LEU A 273 -13.97 -23.12 -5.56
N PRO A 274 -15.25 -22.98 -5.96
CA PRO A 274 -16.00 -24.10 -6.52
C PRO A 274 -15.28 -24.66 -7.76
N GLY A 275 -14.92 -25.94 -7.72
CA GLY A 275 -14.16 -26.57 -8.81
C GLY A 275 -12.71 -26.07 -8.93
N ALA A 276 -12.11 -25.62 -7.81
CA ALA A 276 -10.73 -25.13 -7.76
C ALA A 276 -9.75 -26.03 -8.53
N THR A 277 -8.85 -25.39 -9.26
CA THR A 277 -7.79 -26.04 -10.05
C THR A 277 -6.46 -26.06 -9.28
N LEU A 278 -5.48 -26.83 -9.77
CA LEU A 278 -4.13 -26.81 -9.20
C LEU A 278 -3.50 -25.40 -9.24
N MET A 279 -3.70 -24.66 -10.34
CA MET A 279 -3.25 -23.26 -10.45
C MET A 279 -3.82 -22.37 -9.34
N GLN A 280 -5.11 -22.53 -9.03
CA GLN A 280 -5.77 -21.75 -7.98
C GLN A 280 -5.34 -22.19 -6.58
N GLN A 281 -5.00 -23.46 -6.37
CA GLN A 281 -4.34 -23.87 -5.13
C GLN A 281 -2.95 -23.25 -5.00
N ILE A 282 -2.15 -23.27 -6.07
CA ILE A 282 -0.81 -22.68 -6.08
C ILE A 282 -0.86 -21.18 -5.78
N ALA A 283 -1.85 -20.45 -6.29
CA ALA A 283 -2.06 -19.03 -6.01
C ALA A 283 -2.08 -18.72 -4.50
N THR A 284 -2.65 -19.61 -3.68
CA THR A 284 -2.69 -19.46 -2.21
C THR A 284 -1.33 -19.51 -1.52
N GLY A 285 -0.27 -19.84 -2.26
CA GLY A 285 1.13 -19.70 -1.87
C GLY A 285 1.48 -18.30 -1.35
N PHE A 286 0.72 -17.26 -1.71
CA PHE A 286 0.82 -15.91 -1.14
C PHE A 286 0.81 -15.92 0.41
N SER A 287 -0.11 -16.69 1.00
CA SER A 287 -0.22 -16.86 2.45
C SER A 287 0.75 -17.88 3.05
N ARG A 288 1.66 -18.43 2.23
CA ARG A 288 2.67 -19.44 2.60
C ARG A 288 4.10 -18.93 2.47
N ASN A 289 4.30 -17.71 1.99
CA ASN A 289 5.61 -17.07 1.87
C ASN A 289 6.21 -16.64 3.23
N HIS A 290 5.45 -16.74 4.31
CA HIS A 290 5.92 -16.42 5.66
C HIS A 290 7.21 -17.15 6.04
N ARG A 291 7.96 -16.57 6.97
CA ARG A 291 9.17 -17.20 7.52
C ARG A 291 8.81 -18.52 8.20
N ILE A 292 9.69 -19.51 8.10
CA ILE A 292 9.50 -20.82 8.75
C ILE A 292 10.65 -21.05 9.72
N ASN A 293 10.31 -21.29 10.99
CA ASN A 293 11.29 -21.67 11.98
C ASN A 293 11.44 -23.20 12.01
N SER A 294 12.67 -23.68 11.88
CA SER A 294 13.03 -25.07 12.03
C SER A 294 14.13 -25.30 13.07
N GLU A 295 14.37 -24.37 13.98
CA GLU A 295 15.31 -24.49 15.10
C GLU A 295 14.82 -25.50 16.16
N ASP A 296 15.74 -26.26 16.74
CA ASP A 296 15.43 -27.29 17.76
C ASP A 296 14.83 -26.67 19.05
N GLY A 297 15.15 -25.42 19.39
CA GLY A 297 14.63 -24.72 20.58
C GLY A 297 13.22 -24.11 20.42
N SER A 298 12.60 -24.24 19.25
CA SER A 298 11.33 -23.59 18.93
C SER A 298 10.15 -24.14 19.73
N ILE A 299 9.25 -23.25 20.14
CA ILE A 299 7.96 -23.63 20.74
C ILE A 299 6.90 -23.69 19.62
N PRO A 300 6.35 -24.87 19.26
CA PRO A 300 5.42 -24.98 18.14
C PRO A 300 4.17 -24.10 18.27
N ALA A 301 3.61 -24.00 19.48
CA ALA A 301 2.43 -23.17 19.73
C ALA A 301 2.68 -21.67 19.51
N GLU A 302 3.87 -21.18 19.87
CA GLU A 302 4.29 -19.79 19.64
C GLU A 302 4.39 -19.49 18.15
N TRP A 303 5.13 -20.32 17.43
CA TRP A 303 5.34 -20.12 16.00
C TRP A 303 4.11 -20.34 15.15
N HIS A 304 3.19 -21.21 15.57
CA HIS A 304 1.86 -21.29 14.96
C HIS A 304 1.14 -19.95 15.03
N VAL A 305 1.16 -19.28 16.20
CA VAL A 305 0.58 -17.94 16.35
C VAL A 305 1.32 -16.93 15.46
N GLU A 306 2.65 -16.95 15.43
CA GLU A 306 3.42 -16.01 14.59
C GLU A 306 3.13 -16.19 13.08
N TYR A 307 2.93 -17.42 12.59
CA TYR A 307 2.55 -17.65 11.18
C TYR A 307 1.17 -17.09 10.84
N VAL A 308 0.23 -17.15 11.79
CA VAL A 308 -1.11 -16.58 11.59
C VAL A 308 -1.06 -15.05 11.70
N VAL A 309 -0.32 -14.50 12.66
CA VAL A 309 -0.07 -13.05 12.81
C VAL A 309 0.49 -12.48 11.52
N ASP A 310 1.52 -13.12 10.97
CA ASP A 310 2.18 -12.68 9.75
C ASP A 310 1.21 -12.59 8.55
N ARG A 311 0.23 -13.51 8.44
CA ARG A 311 -0.84 -13.45 7.42
C ARG A 311 -1.82 -12.31 7.67
N VAL A 312 -2.22 -12.08 8.92
CA VAL A 312 -3.12 -10.97 9.29
C VAL A 312 -2.46 -9.62 9.02
N ASP A 313 -1.20 -9.48 9.41
CA ASP A 313 -0.45 -8.24 9.22
C ASP A 313 -0.23 -7.97 7.74
N THR A 314 0.05 -8.99 6.94
CA THR A 314 0.20 -8.85 5.48
C THR A 314 -1.12 -8.57 4.78
N LEU A 315 -2.23 -9.18 5.22
CA LEU A 315 -3.56 -8.78 4.76
C LEU A 315 -3.79 -7.29 5.00
N GLY A 316 -3.42 -6.82 6.19
CA GLY A 316 -3.47 -5.42 6.61
C GLY A 316 -2.64 -4.50 5.71
N THR A 317 -1.35 -4.75 5.56
CA THR A 317 -0.44 -3.83 4.84
C THR A 317 -0.58 -3.90 3.32
N VAL A 318 -0.83 -5.08 2.76
CA VAL A 318 -0.85 -5.29 1.30
C VAL A 318 -2.20 -4.92 0.69
N PHE A 319 -3.31 -5.38 1.27
CA PHE A 319 -4.65 -5.19 0.68
C PHE A 319 -5.43 -4.04 1.32
N LEU A 320 -5.27 -3.82 2.64
CA LEU A 320 -5.97 -2.75 3.34
C LEU A 320 -5.14 -1.46 3.43
N GLY A 321 -3.81 -1.53 3.28
CA GLY A 321 -2.93 -0.39 3.54
C GLY A 321 -3.05 0.09 4.98
N LEU A 322 -3.24 -0.81 5.95
CA LEU A 322 -3.38 -0.50 7.38
C LEU A 322 -2.36 -1.26 8.21
N THR A 323 -1.84 -0.60 9.25
CA THR A 323 -0.98 -1.22 10.25
C THR A 323 -1.81 -1.88 11.36
N LEU A 324 -2.24 -3.11 11.15
CA LEU A 324 -3.07 -3.84 12.12
C LEU A 324 -2.30 -4.31 13.37
N SER A 325 -0.97 -4.35 13.32
CA SER A 325 -0.14 -5.02 14.33
C SER A 325 -0.26 -4.44 15.75
N CYS A 326 -0.55 -3.14 15.91
CA CYS A 326 -0.82 -2.59 17.25
C CYS A 326 -2.04 -3.27 17.90
N ALA A 327 -3.05 -3.62 17.09
CA ALA A 327 -4.27 -4.28 17.55
C ALA A 327 -4.02 -5.72 18.07
N ARG A 328 -2.82 -6.28 17.85
CA ARG A 328 -2.45 -7.60 18.39
C ARG A 328 -2.46 -7.62 19.92
N CYS A 329 -1.98 -6.55 20.56
CA CYS A 329 -1.69 -6.52 21.99
C CYS A 329 -2.72 -5.74 22.82
N HIS A 330 -3.31 -4.70 22.23
CA HIS A 330 -4.31 -3.80 22.82
C HIS A 330 -5.15 -3.21 21.67
N ASP A 331 -6.20 -2.43 21.95
CA ASP A 331 -6.91 -1.72 20.88
C ASP A 331 -5.95 -0.77 20.14
N HIS A 332 -6.08 -0.65 18.83
CA HIS A 332 -5.18 0.19 18.05
C HIS A 332 -5.18 1.62 18.59
N LYS A 333 -3.99 2.25 18.64
CA LYS A 333 -3.80 3.51 19.38
C LYS A 333 -4.44 4.73 18.72
N TYR A 334 -4.58 4.72 17.39
CA TYR A 334 -5.01 5.88 16.61
C TYR A 334 -6.25 5.60 15.75
N ASP A 335 -6.22 4.49 15.02
CA ASP A 335 -7.35 4.03 14.21
C ASP A 335 -8.39 3.25 15.00
N PRO A 336 -9.67 3.28 14.58
CA PRO A 336 -10.79 2.61 15.25
C PRO A 336 -10.80 1.10 14.98
N LEU A 337 -9.70 0.43 15.33
CA LEU A 337 -9.50 -1.01 15.18
C LEU A 337 -9.32 -1.62 16.57
N SER A 338 -10.25 -2.47 16.99
CA SER A 338 -10.15 -3.14 18.28
C SER A 338 -9.19 -4.34 18.24
N GLN A 339 -8.69 -4.74 19.40
CA GLN A 339 -7.98 -6.02 19.53
C GLN A 339 -8.87 -7.19 19.12
N ARG A 340 -10.17 -7.10 19.41
CA ARG A 340 -11.15 -8.09 18.97
C ARG A 340 -11.17 -8.21 17.44
N ASP A 341 -11.16 -7.11 16.70
CA ASP A 341 -11.15 -7.14 15.23
C ASP A 341 -9.90 -7.86 14.69
N TYR A 342 -8.74 -7.63 15.32
CA TYR A 342 -7.50 -8.33 14.96
C TYR A 342 -7.65 -9.85 15.09
N TYR A 343 -8.15 -10.34 16.21
CA TYR A 343 -8.32 -11.79 16.42
C TYR A 343 -9.50 -12.39 15.64
N ARG A 344 -10.46 -11.57 15.19
CA ARG A 344 -11.49 -11.99 14.23
C ARG A 344 -10.91 -12.20 12.83
N LEU A 345 -9.96 -11.36 12.39
CA LEU A 345 -9.19 -11.59 11.17
C LEU A 345 -8.25 -12.80 11.32
N PHE A 346 -7.59 -12.94 12.46
CA PHE A 346 -6.75 -14.10 12.81
C PHE A 346 -7.49 -15.43 12.62
N ALA A 347 -8.77 -15.48 12.99
CA ALA A 347 -9.58 -16.70 12.92
C ALA A 347 -9.73 -17.27 11.49
N TYR A 348 -9.62 -16.45 10.42
CA TYR A 348 -9.65 -16.96 9.05
C TYR A 348 -8.42 -17.80 8.71
N PHE A 349 -7.26 -17.45 9.26
CA PHE A 349 -5.98 -18.09 8.94
C PHE A 349 -5.55 -19.12 10.00
N ASN A 350 -6.20 -19.14 11.17
CA ASN A 350 -5.92 -20.09 12.25
C ASN A 350 -6.37 -21.55 11.93
N ASN A 351 -6.87 -21.82 10.73
CA ASN A 351 -7.45 -23.11 10.34
C ASN A 351 -6.59 -23.90 9.35
N VAL A 352 -5.36 -23.44 9.05
CA VAL A 352 -4.42 -24.17 8.20
C VAL A 352 -3.77 -25.31 9.02
N PRO A 353 -3.67 -26.55 8.51
CA PRO A 353 -3.05 -27.67 9.23
C PRO A 353 -1.52 -27.52 9.26
N GLU A 354 -1.05 -26.53 10.01
CA GLU A 354 0.36 -26.29 10.32
C GLU A 354 0.68 -26.64 11.77
N TRP A 355 1.95 -26.96 12.01
CA TRP A 355 2.43 -27.34 13.34
C TRP A 355 3.11 -26.19 14.10
N GLY A 356 3.59 -25.16 13.40
CA GLY A 356 4.40 -24.08 13.98
C GLY A 356 5.91 -24.30 13.84
N VAL A 357 6.39 -25.52 13.62
CA VAL A 357 7.82 -25.77 13.30
C VAL A 357 7.94 -26.47 11.96
N GLY A 358 8.91 -26.06 11.15
CA GLY A 358 9.20 -26.65 9.84
C GLY A 358 9.93 -28.00 9.92
N PRO A 359 9.96 -28.74 8.79
CA PRO A 359 10.52 -30.09 8.72
C PRO A 359 12.06 -30.15 8.78
N ASN A 360 12.75 -29.00 8.81
CA ASN A 360 14.23 -28.87 8.77
C ASN A 360 14.88 -29.33 7.45
N ASN A 361 14.11 -29.45 6.37
CA ASN A 361 14.51 -29.41 4.96
C ASN A 361 13.26 -29.56 4.10
N GLY A 362 13.17 -28.87 2.96
CA GLY A 362 12.01 -28.94 2.07
C GLY A 362 10.77 -28.22 2.60
N ASN A 363 9.70 -28.22 1.79
CA ASN A 363 8.49 -27.44 2.07
C ASN A 363 7.71 -27.96 3.28
N SER A 364 7.13 -27.02 4.06
CA SER A 364 6.28 -27.35 5.20
C SER A 364 4.84 -27.64 4.74
N PRO A 365 4.15 -28.62 5.34
CA PRO A 365 2.76 -28.90 4.95
C PRO A 365 1.81 -27.77 5.38
N PRO A 366 0.60 -27.69 4.78
CA PRO A 366 0.20 -28.38 3.56
C PRO A 366 1.00 -27.97 2.31
N PHE A 367 1.34 -28.96 1.50
CA PHE A 367 1.98 -28.82 0.20
C PHE A 367 1.35 -29.81 -0.79
N VAL A 368 1.47 -29.54 -2.08
CA VAL A 368 0.99 -30.40 -3.16
C VAL A 368 2.10 -30.68 -4.17
N PRO A 369 2.13 -31.86 -4.83
CA PRO A 369 3.06 -32.13 -5.92
C PRO A 369 2.77 -31.22 -7.12
N VAL A 370 3.84 -30.80 -7.79
CA VAL A 370 3.80 -29.99 -9.01
C VAL A 370 4.17 -30.88 -10.20
N PRO A 371 3.32 -30.98 -11.24
CA PRO A 371 3.62 -31.71 -12.46
C PRO A 371 4.87 -31.18 -13.16
N ALA A 372 5.65 -32.07 -13.79
CA ALA A 372 6.85 -31.70 -14.55
C ALA A 372 6.58 -30.82 -15.78
N SER A 373 5.32 -30.77 -16.25
CA SER A 373 4.86 -29.89 -17.32
C SER A 373 4.71 -28.42 -16.89
N TRP A 374 4.91 -28.09 -15.61
CA TRP A 374 4.80 -26.73 -15.10
C TRP A 374 5.65 -25.73 -15.91
N PRO A 375 5.10 -24.55 -16.28
CA PRO A 375 3.74 -24.06 -15.97
C PRO A 375 2.63 -24.47 -16.97
N LEU A 376 2.97 -25.21 -18.02
CA LEU A 376 2.07 -25.57 -19.12
C LEU A 376 1.25 -26.84 -18.80
N LEU A 377 0.39 -26.75 -17.79
CA LEU A 377 -0.43 -27.87 -17.33
C LEU A 377 -1.55 -28.22 -18.34
N SER A 378 -1.71 -29.51 -18.64
CA SER A 378 -2.90 -30.01 -19.34
C SER A 378 -4.17 -29.93 -18.47
N PRO A 379 -5.38 -29.99 -19.05
CA PRO A 379 -6.62 -30.05 -18.26
C PRO A 379 -6.71 -31.26 -17.31
N ALA A 380 -5.96 -32.33 -17.58
CA ALA A 380 -5.88 -33.49 -16.69
C ALA A 380 -4.98 -33.23 -15.47
N GLU A 381 -3.90 -32.47 -15.66
CA GLU A 381 -2.95 -32.09 -14.60
C GLU A 381 -3.46 -30.91 -13.77
N ASN A 382 -4.17 -29.95 -14.37
CA ASN A 382 -4.67 -28.76 -13.68
C ASN A 382 -5.97 -29.03 -12.89
N ARG A 383 -5.97 -30.04 -12.02
CA ARG A 383 -7.09 -30.41 -11.16
C ARG A 383 -6.71 -30.26 -9.70
N PHE A 384 -7.70 -30.05 -8.83
CA PHE A 384 -7.48 -29.98 -7.39
C PHE A 384 -6.73 -31.22 -6.88
N VAL A 385 -5.71 -30.98 -6.05
CA VAL A 385 -4.95 -32.03 -5.36
C VAL A 385 -5.14 -31.87 -3.86
N THR A 386 -5.73 -32.87 -3.21
CA THR A 386 -5.84 -32.89 -1.75
C THR A 386 -4.47 -33.09 -1.11
N PRO A 387 -3.97 -32.16 -0.27
CA PRO A 387 -2.70 -32.32 0.42
C PRO A 387 -2.71 -33.53 1.36
N GLU A 388 -1.55 -34.17 1.52
CA GLU A 388 -1.41 -35.23 2.53
C GLU A 388 -1.61 -34.66 3.96
N PRO A 389 -2.30 -35.39 4.86
CA PRO A 389 -2.41 -35.00 6.26
C PRO A 389 -1.04 -34.84 6.93
N VAL A 390 -0.93 -33.88 7.87
CA VAL A 390 0.30 -33.67 8.64
C VAL A 390 0.63 -34.90 9.48
N ARG A 391 1.86 -35.38 9.36
CA ARG A 391 2.44 -36.45 10.17
C ARG A 391 3.62 -35.90 10.95
N LEU A 392 3.58 -36.10 12.26
CA LEU A 392 4.61 -35.60 13.15
C LEU A 392 5.59 -36.72 13.51
N ARG A 393 6.89 -36.43 13.43
CA ARG A 393 7.98 -37.31 13.87
C ARG A 393 8.86 -36.60 14.89
N ALA A 394 9.45 -37.33 15.82
CA ALA A 394 10.40 -36.76 16.78
C ALA A 394 11.59 -36.14 16.04
N ALA A 395 11.97 -34.91 16.41
CA ALA A 395 13.11 -34.22 15.81
C ALA A 395 14.44 -34.93 16.09
N ARG A 396 14.55 -35.58 17.26
CA ARG A 396 15.66 -36.44 17.66
C ARG A 396 15.11 -37.68 18.35
N THR A 397 15.71 -38.84 18.11
CA THR A 397 15.34 -40.12 18.75
C THR A 397 15.98 -40.29 20.13
N ASP A 398 17.17 -39.71 20.33
CA ASP A 398 17.95 -39.85 21.57
C ASP A 398 18.39 -38.46 22.09
N MET A 399 18.20 -38.19 23.39
CA MET A 399 18.53 -36.92 24.06
C MET A 399 17.97 -35.63 23.41
N GLY A 400 16.74 -35.69 22.88
CA GLY A 400 16.03 -34.52 22.36
C GLY A 400 15.12 -33.83 23.40
N ASN A 401 14.73 -32.58 23.14
CA ASN A 401 13.76 -31.82 23.96
C ASN A 401 12.28 -32.22 23.72
N GLY A 402 12.02 -33.37 23.09
CA GLY A 402 10.67 -33.83 22.75
C GLY A 402 10.00 -33.09 21.57
N LEU A 403 10.71 -32.17 20.89
CA LEU A 403 10.18 -31.48 19.72
C LEU A 403 9.76 -32.47 18.63
N LYS A 404 8.58 -32.25 18.06
CA LYS A 404 8.10 -32.96 16.87
C LYS A 404 8.15 -32.05 15.66
N ARG A 405 8.47 -32.62 14.50
CA ARG A 405 8.51 -31.94 13.20
C ARG A 405 7.50 -32.56 12.23
N PRO A 406 6.92 -31.75 11.34
CA PRO A 406 6.13 -32.27 10.24
C PRO A 406 7.00 -33.01 9.23
N GLN A 407 6.37 -33.80 8.36
CA GLN A 407 7.04 -34.39 7.21
C GLN A 407 7.56 -33.30 6.24
N PRO A 408 8.73 -33.49 5.62
CA PRO A 408 9.20 -32.62 4.55
C PRO A 408 8.41 -32.85 3.26
N GLY A 409 8.20 -31.79 2.49
CA GLY A 409 7.79 -31.88 1.10
C GLY A 409 8.85 -32.57 0.23
N GLY A 410 8.40 -33.28 -0.81
CA GLY A 410 9.28 -33.81 -1.85
C GLY A 410 9.92 -32.69 -2.69
N PRO A 411 10.89 -33.03 -3.56
CA PRO A 411 11.67 -32.04 -4.31
C PRO A 411 10.82 -31.16 -5.24
N ASN A 412 9.66 -31.64 -5.70
CA ASN A 412 8.75 -30.91 -6.59
C ASN A 412 7.38 -30.70 -5.91
N THR A 413 7.37 -30.22 -4.66
CA THR A 413 6.13 -29.92 -3.95
C THR A 413 6.08 -28.45 -3.57
N VAL A 414 4.96 -27.77 -3.78
CA VAL A 414 4.78 -26.33 -3.45
C VAL A 414 3.86 -26.17 -2.25
N MET A 415 4.12 -25.20 -1.38
CA MET A 415 3.25 -24.91 -0.24
C MET A 415 1.98 -24.21 -0.70
N VAL A 416 0.84 -24.66 -0.19
CA VAL A 416 -0.48 -24.09 -0.48
C VAL A 416 -1.26 -23.90 0.82
N LEU A 417 -2.41 -23.23 0.74
CA LEU A 417 -3.42 -23.30 1.80
C LEU A 417 -4.32 -24.52 1.59
N HIS A 418 -4.82 -25.01 2.72
CA HIS A 418 -5.85 -26.03 2.82
C HIS A 418 -6.47 -25.89 4.21
N GLU A 419 -7.78 -25.97 4.35
CA GLU A 419 -8.44 -25.81 5.65
C GLU A 419 -8.61 -27.13 6.38
N LEU A 420 -8.52 -27.08 7.71
CA LEU A 420 -9.00 -28.15 8.58
C LEU A 420 -10.52 -28.30 8.43
N ALA A 421 -10.99 -29.55 8.49
CA ALA A 421 -12.43 -29.85 8.52
C ALA A 421 -13.14 -29.18 9.72
N GLU A 422 -12.45 -29.09 10.85
CA GLU A 422 -12.91 -28.39 12.04
C GLU A 422 -11.97 -27.20 12.36
N PRO A 423 -12.46 -25.96 12.25
CA PRO A 423 -11.71 -24.76 12.60
C PRO A 423 -11.20 -24.75 14.05
N ARG A 424 -9.96 -24.27 14.25
CA ARG A 424 -9.40 -24.09 15.60
C ARG A 424 -10.19 -23.00 16.34
N PRO A 425 -10.39 -23.13 17.67
CA PRO A 425 -10.96 -22.05 18.44
C PRO A 425 -9.98 -20.86 18.49
N THR A 426 -10.51 -19.66 18.29
CA THR A 426 -9.74 -18.41 18.36
C THR A 426 -10.20 -17.58 19.54
N TYR A 427 -9.26 -16.98 20.25
CA TYR A 427 -9.45 -16.16 21.43
C TYR A 427 -8.58 -14.91 21.32
N VAL A 428 -8.95 -13.84 22.03
CA VAL A 428 -8.03 -12.73 22.24
C VAL A 428 -6.81 -13.23 23.02
N LEU A 429 -5.59 -12.91 22.60
CA LEU A 429 -4.38 -13.21 23.36
C LEU A 429 -3.97 -11.99 24.20
N ARG A 430 -3.82 -12.19 25.52
CA ARG A 430 -3.44 -11.10 26.43
C ARG A 430 -2.05 -10.60 26.08
N ARG A 431 -1.95 -9.31 25.71
CA ARG A 431 -0.72 -8.69 25.19
C ARG A 431 -0.10 -9.46 24.01
N GLY A 432 -0.91 -10.15 23.21
CA GLY A 432 -0.43 -10.91 22.06
C GLY A 432 0.32 -12.20 22.38
N GLN A 433 0.31 -12.66 23.64
CA GLN A 433 1.08 -13.83 24.08
C GLN A 433 0.37 -15.15 23.75
N TYR A 434 1.04 -16.03 23.01
CA TYR A 434 0.49 -17.31 22.53
C TYR A 434 -0.05 -18.22 23.65
N ASN A 435 0.55 -18.15 24.84
CA ASN A 435 0.21 -18.97 26.00
C ASN A 435 -0.79 -18.31 26.97
N ALA A 436 -1.29 -17.10 26.65
CA ALA A 436 -2.24 -16.36 27.47
C ALA A 436 -3.56 -16.04 26.72
N PRO A 437 -4.28 -17.05 26.16
CA PRO A 437 -5.58 -16.82 25.55
C PRO A 437 -6.64 -16.46 26.60
N ASP A 438 -7.42 -15.42 26.34
CA ASP A 438 -8.61 -15.09 27.11
C ASP A 438 -9.77 -15.99 26.69
N LYS A 439 -10.02 -17.04 27.48
CA LYS A 439 -11.05 -18.04 27.19
C LYS A 439 -12.46 -17.62 27.63
N SER A 440 -12.66 -16.36 28.06
CA SER A 440 -14.00 -15.86 28.42
C SER A 440 -14.94 -15.78 27.23
N GLU A 441 -14.42 -15.57 26.02
CA GLU A 441 -15.20 -15.51 24.79
C GLU A 441 -14.45 -16.14 23.61
N ARG A 442 -15.08 -17.12 22.95
CA ARG A 442 -14.58 -17.64 21.67
C ARG A 442 -14.97 -16.69 20.55
N LEU A 443 -14.00 -16.32 19.71
CA LEU A 443 -14.22 -15.45 18.57
C LEU A 443 -14.53 -16.25 17.31
N ALA A 444 -15.56 -15.81 16.58
CA ALA A 444 -15.81 -16.21 15.20
C ALA A 444 -15.02 -15.32 14.23
N PRO A 445 -14.76 -15.77 12.98
CA PRO A 445 -14.21 -14.91 11.94
C PRO A 445 -15.02 -13.63 11.73
N GLY A 446 -14.35 -12.58 11.25
CA GLY A 446 -14.98 -11.33 10.90
C GLY A 446 -14.01 -10.22 10.53
N VAL A 447 -14.57 -9.12 10.05
CA VAL A 447 -13.82 -7.94 9.58
C VAL A 447 -14.06 -6.75 10.52
N PRO A 448 -13.14 -5.76 10.55
CA PRO A 448 -13.34 -4.54 11.33
C PRO A 448 -14.60 -3.80 10.90
N ALA A 449 -15.46 -3.43 11.86
CA ALA A 449 -16.73 -2.77 11.57
C ALA A 449 -16.57 -1.43 10.83
N VAL A 450 -15.44 -0.72 11.06
CA VAL A 450 -15.14 0.54 10.38
C VAL A 450 -14.99 0.38 8.86
N LEU A 451 -14.68 -0.83 8.37
CA LEU A 451 -14.50 -1.14 6.95
C LEU A 451 -15.79 -1.66 6.28
N ASP A 452 -16.87 -1.84 7.05
CA ASP A 452 -18.19 -2.26 6.54
C ASP A 452 -19.29 -1.40 7.18
N PRO A 453 -19.35 -0.09 6.86
CA PRO A 453 -20.32 0.83 7.47
C PRO A 453 -21.78 0.47 7.12
N ALA A 454 -22.00 -0.32 6.07
CA ALA A 454 -23.32 -0.83 5.69
C ALA A 454 -23.83 -1.92 6.64
N GLY A 455 -22.97 -2.49 7.50
CA GLY A 455 -23.34 -3.53 8.45
C GLY A 455 -23.67 -4.86 7.78
N SER A 456 -22.97 -5.19 6.68
CA SER A 456 -23.18 -6.46 5.99
C SER A 456 -22.89 -7.65 6.94
N PRO A 457 -23.51 -8.82 6.72
CA PRO A 457 -23.13 -10.03 7.46
C PRO A 457 -21.63 -10.29 7.35
N ALA A 458 -20.98 -10.55 8.49
CA ALA A 458 -19.53 -10.81 8.51
C ALA A 458 -19.19 -12.04 7.65
N PRO A 459 -18.10 -11.99 6.87
CA PRO A 459 -17.67 -13.15 6.10
C PRO A 459 -17.38 -14.35 7.01
N ARG A 460 -17.77 -15.54 6.57
CA ARG A 460 -17.74 -16.76 7.41
C ARG A 460 -16.46 -17.57 7.24
N ASN A 461 -15.81 -17.45 6.09
CA ASN A 461 -14.60 -18.20 5.72
C ASN A 461 -13.67 -17.32 4.86
N ARG A 462 -12.48 -17.85 4.49
CA ARG A 462 -11.51 -17.10 3.67
C ARG A 462 -12.05 -16.70 2.30
N LEU A 463 -12.91 -17.50 1.68
CA LEU A 463 -13.47 -17.17 0.36
C LEU A 463 -14.42 -15.97 0.44
N GLU A 464 -15.30 -15.96 1.43
CA GLU A 464 -16.18 -14.80 1.66
C GLU A 464 -15.38 -13.57 2.08
N LEU A 465 -14.30 -13.72 2.85
CA LEU A 465 -13.37 -12.62 3.17
C LEU A 465 -12.75 -12.04 1.88
N ALA A 466 -12.31 -12.91 0.98
CA ALA A 466 -11.72 -12.50 -0.28
C ALA A 466 -12.73 -11.77 -1.17
N TYR A 467 -13.97 -12.27 -1.26
CA TYR A 467 -15.05 -11.56 -1.97
C TYR A 467 -15.41 -10.23 -1.33
N TRP A 468 -15.40 -10.15 0.01
CA TRP A 468 -15.63 -8.89 0.73
C TRP A 468 -14.58 -7.83 0.39
N LEU A 469 -13.31 -8.19 0.31
CA LEU A 469 -12.21 -7.27 -0.04
C LEU A 469 -12.37 -6.65 -1.43
N VAL A 470 -12.84 -7.44 -2.40
CA VAL A 470 -12.94 -7.03 -3.81
C VAL A 470 -14.28 -6.39 -4.18
N ARG A 471 -15.16 -6.17 -3.19
CA ARG A 471 -16.41 -5.47 -3.45
C ARG A 471 -16.14 -4.07 -4.03
N PRO A 472 -16.93 -3.62 -5.03
CA PRO A 472 -16.82 -2.28 -5.59
C PRO A 472 -16.93 -1.14 -4.57
N ASP A 473 -17.65 -1.38 -3.46
CA ASP A 473 -17.85 -0.42 -2.38
C ASP A 473 -16.89 -0.60 -1.19
N HIS A 474 -15.91 -1.52 -1.29
CA HIS A 474 -14.90 -1.66 -0.25
C HIS A 474 -13.97 -0.42 -0.24
N PRO A 475 -13.70 0.20 0.93
CA PRO A 475 -13.10 1.53 0.97
C PRO A 475 -11.60 1.59 0.62
N LEU A 476 -10.87 0.47 0.73
CA LEU A 476 -9.41 0.48 0.71
C LEU A 476 -8.80 -0.18 -0.52
N LEU A 477 -9.21 -1.41 -0.86
CA LEU A 477 -8.50 -2.23 -1.86
C LEU A 477 -8.18 -1.47 -3.15
N ALA A 478 -9.19 -0.85 -3.79
CA ALA A 478 -8.97 -0.11 -5.04
C ALA A 478 -7.99 1.08 -4.85
N ARG A 479 -8.11 1.85 -3.76
CA ARG A 479 -7.19 2.95 -3.46
C ARG A 479 -5.76 2.47 -3.21
N VAL A 480 -5.61 1.40 -2.45
CA VAL A 480 -4.29 0.81 -2.12
C VAL A 480 -3.62 0.30 -3.39
N THR A 481 -4.36 -0.44 -4.24
CA THR A 481 -3.86 -0.94 -5.53
C THR A 481 -3.41 0.19 -6.44
N VAL A 482 -4.26 1.21 -6.63
CA VAL A 482 -3.93 2.39 -7.43
C VAL A 482 -2.72 3.12 -6.87
N ASN A 483 -2.63 3.30 -5.55
CA ASN A 483 -1.52 4.01 -4.94
C ASN A 483 -0.19 3.28 -5.13
N ARG A 484 -0.18 1.95 -5.04
CA ARG A 484 1.00 1.12 -5.30
C ARG A 484 1.40 1.17 -6.78
N LEU A 485 0.44 1.09 -7.70
CA LEU A 485 0.71 1.26 -9.14
C LEU A 485 1.30 2.66 -9.42
N TRP A 486 0.71 3.70 -8.83
CA TRP A 486 1.20 5.07 -8.94
C TRP A 486 2.62 5.21 -8.38
N GLN A 487 2.88 4.61 -7.22
CA GLN A 487 4.21 4.60 -6.61
C GLN A 487 5.25 3.91 -7.51
N GLN A 488 4.90 2.82 -8.18
CA GLN A 488 5.81 2.14 -9.11
C GLN A 488 6.22 3.06 -10.26
N LEU A 489 5.27 3.80 -10.83
CA LEU A 489 5.51 4.66 -12.00
C LEU A 489 6.13 6.03 -11.65
N PHE A 490 5.76 6.61 -10.51
CA PHE A 490 6.22 7.94 -10.09
C PHE A 490 7.25 7.91 -8.95
N GLY A 491 7.62 6.73 -8.47
CA GLY A 491 8.54 6.52 -7.33
C GLY A 491 7.91 6.76 -5.95
N VAL A 492 6.83 7.56 -5.88
CA VAL A 492 6.11 7.87 -4.63
C VAL A 492 4.61 7.83 -4.87
N GLY A 493 3.87 7.17 -3.98
CA GLY A 493 2.41 7.08 -4.07
C GLY A 493 1.73 8.43 -3.81
N ILE A 494 0.49 8.57 -4.31
CA ILE A 494 -0.40 9.69 -3.98
C ILE A 494 -0.51 9.83 -2.45
N VAL A 495 -0.64 8.70 -1.75
CA VAL A 495 -0.39 8.53 -0.32
C VAL A 495 1.06 8.03 -0.18
N LYS A 496 1.93 8.81 0.48
CA LYS A 496 3.36 8.48 0.63
C LYS A 496 3.57 7.20 1.44
N THR A 497 2.76 7.01 2.48
CA THR A 497 2.80 5.88 3.40
C THR A 497 1.94 4.74 2.86
N SER A 498 2.43 4.04 1.82
CA SER A 498 1.65 3.03 1.09
C SER A 498 1.12 1.86 1.93
N GLU A 499 1.67 1.63 3.13
CA GLU A 499 1.25 0.58 4.07
C GLU A 499 0.42 1.13 5.25
N ASN A 500 0.19 2.45 5.29
CA ASN A 500 -0.59 3.11 6.32
C ASN A 500 -1.42 4.26 5.75
N PHE A 501 -2.68 3.99 5.48
CA PHE A 501 -3.73 4.92 5.07
C PHE A 501 -4.54 5.41 6.28
N GLY A 502 -4.26 4.89 7.47
CA GLY A 502 -4.92 5.29 8.71
C GLY A 502 -4.49 6.68 9.19
N SER A 503 -4.86 6.99 10.42
CA SER A 503 -4.74 8.34 11.02
C SER A 503 -3.30 8.77 11.30
N GLN A 504 -2.33 7.86 11.18
CA GLN A 504 -0.89 8.15 11.27
C GLN A 504 -0.19 8.11 9.89
N GLY A 505 -0.94 7.82 8.83
CA GLY A 505 -0.48 7.92 7.46
C GLY A 505 -0.42 9.37 6.98
N GLU A 506 0.32 9.61 5.89
CA GLU A 506 0.30 10.89 5.20
C GLU A 506 -1.00 11.02 4.39
N PRO A 507 -1.69 12.19 4.41
CA PRO A 507 -2.85 12.39 3.55
C PRO A 507 -2.46 12.32 2.06
N PRO A 508 -3.39 11.94 1.18
CA PRO A 508 -3.14 11.92 -0.26
C PRO A 508 -2.78 13.32 -0.78
N SER A 509 -1.76 13.42 -1.63
CA SER A 509 -1.42 14.70 -2.27
C SER A 509 -2.51 15.20 -3.22
N HIS A 510 -3.26 14.27 -3.81
CA HIS A 510 -4.39 14.51 -4.70
C HIS A 510 -5.56 13.57 -4.33
N PRO A 511 -6.37 13.89 -3.29
CA PRO A 511 -7.44 13.01 -2.80
C PRO A 511 -8.46 12.66 -3.89
N GLU A 512 -8.90 13.64 -4.67
CA GLU A 512 -9.88 13.42 -5.75
C GLU A 512 -9.31 12.54 -6.87
N LEU A 513 -8.03 12.69 -7.20
CA LEU A 513 -7.38 11.84 -8.20
C LEU A 513 -7.30 10.38 -7.72
N LEU A 514 -6.98 10.15 -6.43
CA LEU A 514 -6.95 8.81 -5.85
C LEU A 514 -8.32 8.14 -5.95
N ASP A 515 -9.39 8.85 -5.56
CA ASP A 515 -10.75 8.34 -5.61
C ASP A 515 -11.23 8.12 -7.06
N TRP A 516 -10.88 9.04 -7.97
CA TRP A 516 -11.19 8.90 -9.39
C TRP A 516 -10.53 7.65 -9.99
N LEU A 517 -9.23 7.45 -9.75
CA LEU A 517 -8.49 6.28 -10.23
C LEU A 517 -8.97 4.98 -9.59
N ALA A 518 -9.32 5.00 -8.29
CA ALA A 518 -9.89 3.83 -7.61
C ALA A 518 -11.24 3.42 -8.24
N CYS A 519 -12.12 4.40 -8.50
CA CYS A 519 -13.37 4.16 -9.21
C CYS A 519 -13.15 3.70 -10.65
N GLU A 520 -12.14 4.25 -11.33
CA GLU A 520 -11.80 3.90 -12.71
C GLU A 520 -11.26 2.47 -12.82
N LEU A 521 -10.45 2.01 -11.86
CA LEU A 521 -9.97 0.62 -11.79
C LEU A 521 -11.14 -0.35 -11.71
N VAL A 522 -12.08 -0.10 -10.79
CA VAL A 522 -13.27 -0.94 -10.61
C VAL A 522 -14.17 -0.89 -11.84
N ALA A 523 -14.40 0.31 -12.41
CA ALA A 523 -15.23 0.49 -13.60
C ALA A 523 -14.66 -0.22 -14.85
N ARG A 524 -13.35 -0.43 -14.91
CA ARG A 524 -12.67 -1.19 -15.97
C ARG A 524 -12.60 -2.69 -15.70
N GLY A 525 -13.27 -3.20 -14.67
CA GLY A 525 -13.23 -4.62 -14.32
C GLY A 525 -11.87 -5.04 -13.78
N TRP A 526 -11.23 -4.18 -12.97
CA TRP A 526 -9.94 -4.46 -12.33
C TRP A 526 -8.77 -4.71 -13.29
N ASP A 527 -8.84 -4.13 -14.50
CA ASP A 527 -7.79 -4.23 -15.53
C ASP A 527 -6.60 -3.30 -15.22
N LEU A 528 -5.52 -3.91 -14.71
CA LEU A 528 -4.30 -3.18 -14.37
C LEU A 528 -3.53 -2.67 -15.59
N LYS A 529 -3.49 -3.41 -16.71
CA LYS A 529 -2.79 -2.94 -17.92
C LYS A 529 -3.51 -1.74 -18.52
N ALA A 530 -4.84 -1.73 -18.53
CA ALA A 530 -5.62 -0.61 -19.00
C ALA A 530 -5.43 0.65 -18.13
N LEU A 531 -5.40 0.49 -16.80
CA LEU A 531 -5.13 1.60 -15.88
C LEU A 531 -3.68 2.11 -16.03
N THR A 532 -2.71 1.19 -16.14
CA THR A 532 -1.30 1.52 -16.39
C THR A 532 -1.19 2.32 -17.69
N ARG A 533 -1.76 1.84 -18.78
CA ARG A 533 -1.79 2.55 -20.06
C ARG A 533 -2.39 3.95 -19.96
N LEU A 534 -3.48 4.12 -19.22
CA LEU A 534 -4.10 5.44 -18.97
C LEU A 534 -3.14 6.40 -18.26
N ILE A 535 -2.37 5.92 -17.28
CA ILE A 535 -1.37 6.73 -16.59
C ILE A 535 -0.22 7.10 -17.54
N LEU A 536 0.30 6.14 -18.31
CA LEU A 536 1.45 6.38 -19.21
C LEU A 536 1.12 7.33 -20.36
N ASP A 537 -0.14 7.36 -20.82
CA ASP A 537 -0.59 8.29 -21.86
C ASP A 537 -0.87 9.72 -21.34
N SER A 538 -0.91 9.92 -20.02
CA SER A 538 -1.15 11.24 -19.42
C SER A 538 -0.04 12.25 -19.76
N ALA A 539 -0.39 13.53 -19.91
CA ALA A 539 0.60 14.59 -20.04
C ALA A 539 1.53 14.61 -18.82
N THR A 540 0.96 14.32 -17.64
CA THR A 540 1.65 14.23 -16.35
C THR A 540 2.83 13.26 -16.39
N TYR A 541 2.62 12.02 -16.85
CA TYR A 541 3.69 11.01 -16.99
C TYR A 541 4.68 11.39 -18.08
N ARG A 542 4.20 12.03 -19.16
CA ARG A 542 5.02 12.42 -20.32
C ARG A 542 5.90 13.66 -20.10
N GLN A 543 5.81 14.32 -18.96
CA GLN A 543 6.64 15.50 -18.64
C GLN A 543 8.15 15.20 -18.67
N SER A 544 8.93 16.23 -18.97
CA SER A 544 10.37 16.27 -18.72
C SER A 544 10.63 16.30 -17.20
N SER A 545 11.78 15.77 -16.79
CA SER A 545 12.24 15.85 -15.40
C SER A 545 12.95 17.18 -15.07
N ALA A 546 13.06 18.09 -16.03
CA ALA A 546 13.53 19.45 -15.78
C ALA A 546 12.53 20.18 -14.88
N ALA A 547 13.01 20.80 -13.80
CA ALA A 547 12.18 21.52 -12.83
C ALA A 547 12.58 23.00 -12.78
N SER A 548 11.58 23.88 -12.68
CA SER A 548 11.85 25.31 -12.47
C SER A 548 12.33 25.57 -11.04
N PRO A 549 13.13 26.64 -10.79
CA PRO A 549 13.50 27.02 -9.42
C PRO A 549 12.29 27.25 -8.50
N ALA A 550 11.19 27.78 -9.05
CA ALA A 550 9.96 27.99 -8.30
C ALA A 550 9.30 26.67 -7.88
N ALA A 551 9.30 25.65 -8.76
CA ALA A 551 8.79 24.32 -8.44
C ALA A 551 9.63 23.67 -7.34
N LEU A 552 10.97 23.69 -7.46
CA LEU A 552 11.87 23.12 -6.46
C LEU A 552 11.75 23.82 -5.09
N ALA A 553 11.47 25.12 -5.07
CA ALA A 553 11.29 25.86 -3.82
C ALA A 553 9.94 25.60 -3.15
N LYS A 554 8.84 25.48 -3.93
CA LYS A 554 7.49 25.28 -3.39
C LYS A 554 7.17 23.81 -3.08
N ASP A 555 7.73 22.89 -3.87
CA ASP A 555 7.45 21.46 -3.82
C ASP A 555 8.73 20.65 -4.08
N PRO A 556 9.69 20.66 -3.13
CA PRO A 556 10.99 20.02 -3.31
C PRO A 556 10.90 18.49 -3.48
N GLU A 557 9.84 17.87 -2.98
CA GLU A 557 9.58 16.43 -3.14
C GLU A 557 8.75 16.10 -4.39
N ASN A 558 8.39 17.10 -5.21
CA ASN A 558 7.56 16.97 -6.41
C ASN A 558 6.22 16.25 -6.17
N ARG A 559 5.59 16.48 -5.01
CA ARG A 559 4.31 15.89 -4.60
C ARG A 559 3.14 16.35 -5.47
N TRP A 560 3.24 17.53 -6.07
CA TRP A 560 2.24 18.14 -6.96
C TRP A 560 2.53 17.86 -8.44
N LEU A 561 3.63 17.15 -8.75
CA LEU A 561 3.93 16.62 -10.09
C LEU A 561 4.02 17.69 -11.18
N SER A 562 4.70 18.79 -10.84
CA SER A 562 5.04 19.87 -11.79
C SER A 562 6.04 19.42 -12.87
N HIS A 563 6.68 18.27 -12.69
CA HIS A 563 7.63 17.67 -13.62
C HIS A 563 7.66 16.14 -13.40
N ALA A 564 8.27 15.38 -14.30
CA ALA A 564 8.41 13.95 -14.11
C ALA A 564 9.48 13.64 -13.04
N PRO A 565 9.23 12.67 -12.14
CA PRO A 565 10.19 12.30 -11.11
C PRO A 565 11.48 11.73 -11.70
N ARG A 566 12.57 11.84 -10.94
CA ARG A 566 13.84 11.21 -11.28
C ARG A 566 13.96 9.90 -10.50
N SER A 567 13.95 8.79 -11.21
CA SER A 567 14.01 7.46 -10.60
C SER A 567 15.44 6.95 -10.51
N ARG A 568 15.83 6.48 -9.32
CA ARG A 568 17.08 5.73 -9.15
C ARG A 568 16.78 4.26 -9.39
N LEU A 569 17.48 3.66 -10.36
CA LEU A 569 17.33 2.24 -10.65
C LEU A 569 17.87 1.38 -9.50
N PRO A 570 17.15 0.32 -9.09
CA PRO A 570 17.64 -0.61 -8.08
C PRO A 570 18.83 -1.43 -8.59
N ALA A 571 19.58 -2.03 -7.67
CA ALA A 571 20.82 -2.75 -8.00
C ALA A 571 20.60 -3.89 -9.01
N PHE A 572 19.50 -4.63 -8.89
CA PHE A 572 19.15 -5.70 -9.82
C PHE A 572 18.82 -5.15 -11.22
N ALA A 573 18.03 -4.06 -11.34
CA ALA A 573 17.73 -3.45 -12.63
C ALA A 573 18.98 -2.87 -13.32
N LEU A 574 19.95 -2.35 -12.55
CA LEU A 574 21.25 -1.92 -13.10
C LEU A 574 22.06 -3.11 -13.64
N ARG A 575 22.06 -4.23 -12.92
CA ARG A 575 22.71 -5.47 -13.37
C ARG A 575 22.05 -6.00 -14.64
N ASP A 576 20.72 -6.06 -14.67
CA ASP A 576 19.97 -6.60 -15.82
C ASP A 576 20.16 -5.72 -17.05
N GLN A 577 20.25 -4.40 -16.90
CA GLN A 577 20.66 -3.49 -17.98
C GLN A 577 22.07 -3.80 -18.51
N ALA A 578 23.04 -4.00 -17.62
CA ALA A 578 24.40 -4.33 -18.04
C ALA A 578 24.44 -5.66 -18.82
N LEU A 579 23.67 -6.66 -18.37
CA LEU A 579 23.56 -7.96 -19.04
C LEU A 579 22.83 -7.83 -20.39
N ALA A 580 21.74 -7.08 -20.46
CA ALA A 580 20.97 -6.86 -21.68
C ALA A 580 21.83 -6.17 -22.76
N ILE A 581 22.50 -5.08 -22.39
CA ILE A 581 23.34 -4.29 -23.32
C ILE A 581 24.58 -5.08 -23.78
N SER A 582 25.12 -5.97 -22.95
CA SER A 582 26.26 -6.82 -23.31
C SER A 582 25.87 -8.10 -24.05
N GLY A 583 24.57 -8.38 -24.25
CA GLY A 583 24.10 -9.62 -24.86
C GLY A 583 24.30 -10.86 -23.98
N LEU A 584 24.46 -10.67 -22.67
CA LEU A 584 24.66 -11.73 -21.67
C LEU A 584 23.40 -12.03 -20.85
N LEU A 585 22.31 -11.30 -21.07
CA LEU A 585 21.03 -11.58 -20.42
C LEU A 585 20.49 -12.93 -20.90
N VAL A 586 19.99 -13.73 -19.96
CA VAL A 586 19.32 -14.99 -20.26
C VAL A 586 17.83 -14.74 -20.15
N ASP A 587 17.13 -14.75 -21.28
CA ASP A 587 15.69 -14.47 -21.37
C ASP A 587 14.80 -15.68 -21.00
N GLN A 588 15.39 -16.70 -20.37
CA GLN A 588 14.62 -17.87 -19.93
C GLN A 588 13.70 -17.49 -18.78
N GLN A 589 12.40 -17.54 -19.03
CA GLN A 589 11.39 -17.35 -18.00
C GLN A 589 11.19 -18.60 -17.14
N PHE A 590 10.76 -18.37 -15.90
CA PHE A 590 10.33 -19.40 -14.94
C PHE A 590 11.45 -20.33 -14.42
N GLY A 591 11.09 -21.19 -13.47
CA GLY A 591 11.98 -22.23 -12.95
C GLY A 591 12.76 -21.82 -11.69
N PRO A 592 13.70 -22.65 -11.22
CA PRO A 592 14.40 -22.39 -9.96
C PRO A 592 15.23 -21.10 -10.01
N PRO A 593 15.44 -20.44 -8.85
CA PRO A 593 16.31 -19.27 -8.78
C PRO A 593 17.75 -19.63 -9.21
N THR A 594 18.44 -18.65 -9.78
CA THR A 594 19.86 -18.79 -10.12
C THR A 594 20.72 -18.13 -9.05
N LYS A 595 21.90 -18.72 -8.78
CA LYS A 595 22.91 -18.06 -7.95
C LYS A 595 23.74 -17.16 -8.86
N PRO A 596 23.87 -15.86 -8.58
CA PRO A 596 24.79 -15.02 -9.33
C PRO A 596 26.22 -15.53 -9.13
N TYR A 597 27.09 -15.25 -10.11
CA TYR A 597 28.53 -15.52 -9.98
C TYR A 597 29.08 -14.91 -8.69
N LEU A 598 29.78 -15.71 -7.89
CA LEU A 598 30.53 -15.25 -6.72
C LEU A 598 32.03 -15.46 -6.97
N PRO A 599 32.90 -14.48 -6.70
CA PRO A 599 34.33 -14.71 -6.85
C PRO A 599 34.81 -15.95 -6.08
N PRO A 600 35.73 -16.75 -6.64
CA PRO A 600 36.36 -17.83 -5.90
C PRO A 600 36.91 -17.32 -4.56
N ARG A 601 36.82 -18.15 -3.52
CA ARG A 601 37.34 -17.89 -2.16
C ARG A 601 36.62 -16.83 -1.33
N LEU A 602 35.56 -16.20 -1.83
CA LEU A 602 34.80 -15.19 -1.07
C LEU A 602 34.34 -15.69 0.31
N TRP A 603 33.95 -16.96 0.40
CA TRP A 603 33.41 -17.57 1.62
C TRP A 603 34.44 -18.36 2.44
N GLU A 604 35.67 -18.53 1.96
CA GLU A 604 36.72 -19.28 2.66
C GLU A 604 37.00 -18.67 4.04
N SER A 605 37.04 -17.32 4.12
CA SER A 605 37.33 -16.61 5.38
C SER A 605 36.17 -16.59 6.38
N ILE A 606 34.93 -16.79 5.92
CA ILE A 606 33.73 -16.64 6.74
C ILE A 606 33.24 -18.00 7.28
N SER A 607 33.31 -19.04 6.46
CA SER A 607 32.66 -20.33 6.76
C SER A 607 33.55 -21.55 6.62
N ASN A 608 34.80 -21.40 6.14
CA ASN A 608 35.65 -22.51 5.69
C ASN A 608 34.98 -23.45 4.66
N ASN A 609 33.81 -23.08 4.12
CA ASN A 609 33.12 -23.83 3.09
C ASN A 609 33.67 -23.46 1.71
N LYS A 610 33.90 -24.47 0.88
CA LYS A 610 34.10 -24.32 -0.56
C LYS A 610 32.76 -24.54 -1.25
N TYR A 611 32.33 -23.57 -2.02
CA TYR A 611 31.15 -23.68 -2.87
C TYR A 611 31.64 -23.96 -4.30
N GLU A 612 31.22 -25.09 -4.87
CA GLU A 612 31.34 -25.31 -6.32
C GLU A 612 30.32 -24.40 -7.02
N GLN A 613 30.76 -23.74 -8.09
CA GLN A 613 29.93 -22.85 -8.90
C GLN A 613 29.50 -23.49 -10.19
#